data_AF-A0AA35SEZ9-F1
#
_entry.id   AF-A0AA35SEZ9-F1
#
_cell.length_a   1.000
_cell.length_b   1.000
_cell.length_c   1.000
_cell.angle_alpha   90.00
_cell.angle_beta   90.00
_cell.angle_gamma   90.00
#
_symmetry.space_group_name_H-M   'P 1'
#
loop_
_entity.id
_entity.type
_entity.pdbx_description
1 polymer ?
#
loop_
_entity_poly.entity_id
_entity_poly.type
_entity_poly.pdbx_seq_one_letter_code
_entity_poly.pdbx_strand_id
1 'polypeptide(L)'
;MNWVQLCDYFMAAQELYPMDKLYRRPWVCKARPAQFYPVFNFFLHVIPGFIGDTILRLLQKKPFFVRTYSKLNGALQQLDYFLQMDWRWTHNNSDKLLALMSPEDRQTFDFDIRKMNWQTYIKRYCLGLKQYLLHEDLADLPKARQNIKRLRNMRFTFNLIVFLLATRVLYRRSQVARQLWNGMWDFCVRWFSKLGIPAWHSF
;
A
#
# COMPACT_ATOMS: atom_id res chain seq x y z
N MET A 1 -0.22 -7.53 20.40
CA MET A 1 -0.27 -7.29 18.94
C MET A 1 -1.72 -7.14 18.54
N ASN A 2 -2.07 -6.23 17.63
CA ASN A 2 -3.39 -6.21 16.98
C ASN A 2 -3.25 -6.37 15.46
N TRP A 3 -4.36 -6.57 14.74
CA TRP A 3 -4.35 -6.78 13.29
C TRP A 3 -3.73 -5.62 12.51
N VAL A 4 -3.96 -4.38 12.95
CA VAL A 4 -3.41 -3.19 12.29
C VAL A 4 -1.87 -3.20 12.37
N GLN A 5 -1.31 -3.46 13.55
CA GLN A 5 0.14 -3.57 13.75
C GLN A 5 0.74 -4.72 12.94
N LEU A 6 0.05 -5.86 12.86
CA LEU A 6 0.49 -6.99 12.05
C LEU A 6 0.59 -6.61 10.56
N CYS A 7 -0.45 -5.95 10.03
CA CYS A 7 -0.44 -5.42 8.66
C CYS A 7 0.73 -4.45 8.43
N ASP A 8 1.07 -3.62 9.43
CA ASP A 8 2.19 -2.67 9.32
C ASP A 8 3.54 -3.39 9.18
N TYR A 9 3.75 -4.45 9.95
CA TYR A 9 4.95 -5.27 9.82
C TYR A 9 5.03 -5.97 8.47
N PHE A 10 3.92 -6.48 7.94
CA PHE A 10 3.88 -7.07 6.60
C PHE A 10 4.21 -6.05 5.52
N MET A 11 3.61 -4.85 5.57
CA MET A 11 3.88 -3.79 4.61
C MET A 11 5.35 -3.34 4.67
N ALA A 12 5.90 -3.18 5.87
CA ALA A 12 7.32 -2.84 6.06
C ALA A 12 8.25 -3.95 5.55
N ALA A 13 7.90 -5.22 5.78
CA ALA A 13 8.66 -6.35 5.26
C ALA A 13 8.64 -6.41 3.74
N GLN A 14 7.51 -6.09 3.09
CA GLN A 14 7.40 -6.01 1.62
C GLN A 14 8.21 -4.86 1.01
N GLU A 15 8.42 -3.76 1.73
CA GLU A 15 9.31 -2.69 1.27
C GLU A 15 10.79 -3.12 1.30
N LEU A 16 11.16 -3.94 2.28
CA LEU A 16 12.52 -4.48 2.41
C LEU A 16 12.75 -5.64 1.43
N TYR A 17 11.78 -6.53 1.31
CA TYR A 17 11.82 -7.74 0.50
C TYR A 17 10.66 -7.80 -0.48
N PRO A 18 10.67 -6.94 -1.52
CA PRO A 18 9.61 -6.93 -2.51
C PRO A 18 9.63 -8.20 -3.38
N MET A 19 8.44 -8.62 -3.81
CA MET A 19 8.28 -9.71 -4.78
C MET A 19 8.76 -9.26 -6.15
N ASP A 20 9.32 -10.17 -6.94
CA ASP A 20 10.00 -9.80 -8.20
C ASP A 20 8.98 -9.35 -9.26
N LYS A 21 7.85 -10.06 -9.33
CA LYS A 21 6.82 -9.89 -10.36
C LYS A 21 5.67 -8.99 -9.91
N LEU A 22 5.99 -7.84 -9.29
CA LEU A 22 5.00 -6.84 -8.92
C LEU A 22 4.54 -6.02 -10.13
N TYR A 23 3.24 -6.13 -10.46
CA TYR A 23 2.58 -5.25 -11.42
C TYR A 23 2.17 -3.90 -10.82
N ARG A 24 1.73 -3.91 -9.56
CA ARG A 24 1.29 -2.73 -8.83
C ARG A 24 1.83 -2.80 -7.42
N ARG A 25 2.21 -1.65 -6.86
CA ARG A 25 2.59 -1.57 -5.45
C ARG A 25 1.39 -1.97 -4.58
N PRO A 26 1.54 -2.94 -3.66
CA PRO A 26 0.48 -3.28 -2.73
C PRO A 26 0.09 -2.04 -1.93
N TRP A 27 -1.21 -1.82 -1.78
CA TRP A 27 -1.73 -0.78 -0.93
C TRP A 27 -2.89 -1.37 -0.15
N VAL A 28 -2.71 -1.45 1.17
CA VAL A 28 -3.72 -1.95 2.09
C VAL A 28 -4.38 -0.74 2.74
N CYS A 29 -5.70 -0.64 2.59
CA CYS A 29 -6.48 0.41 3.22
C CYS A 29 -6.99 -0.11 4.57
N LYS A 30 -6.46 0.44 5.66
CA LYS A 30 -6.70 -0.06 7.03
C LYS A 30 -7.97 0.48 7.70
N ALA A 31 -8.63 1.46 7.10
CA ALA A 31 -9.58 2.33 7.80
C ALA A 31 -10.78 2.75 6.93
N ARG A 32 -11.44 1.81 6.25
CA ARG A 32 -12.72 2.13 5.57
C ARG A 32 -13.81 1.17 6.03
N PRO A 33 -15.04 1.65 6.25
CA PRO A 33 -16.16 0.75 6.51
C PRO A 33 -16.30 -0.21 5.33
N ALA A 34 -16.50 -1.50 5.63
CA ALA A 34 -16.56 -2.59 4.65
C ALA A 34 -17.50 -2.30 3.46
N GLN A 35 -18.55 -1.49 3.69
CA GLN A 35 -19.51 -1.06 2.67
C GLN A 35 -18.90 -0.39 1.42
N PHE A 36 -17.73 0.25 1.53
CA PHE A 36 -17.10 0.90 0.38
C PHE A 36 -16.18 -0.03 -0.42
N TYR A 37 -15.86 -1.21 0.11
CA TYR A 37 -14.98 -2.18 -0.55
C TYR A 37 -15.43 -2.51 -1.99
N PRO A 38 -16.71 -2.78 -2.29
CA PRO A 38 -17.15 -3.09 -3.65
C PRO A 38 -16.86 -1.96 -4.66
N VAL A 39 -17.08 -0.71 -4.23
CA VAL A 39 -16.82 0.47 -5.07
C VAL A 39 -15.33 0.59 -5.37
N PHE A 40 -14.48 0.48 -4.36
CA PHE A 40 -13.02 0.53 -4.56
C PHE A 40 -12.52 -0.65 -5.39
N ASN A 41 -13.04 -1.86 -5.15
CA ASN A 41 -12.69 -3.04 -5.92
C ASN A 41 -13.04 -2.83 -7.41
N PHE A 42 -14.22 -2.30 -7.69
CA PHE A 42 -14.65 -2.03 -9.06
C PHE A 42 -13.72 -1.04 -9.78
N PHE A 43 -13.46 0.13 -9.19
CA PHE A 43 -12.65 1.17 -9.83
C PHE A 43 -11.14 0.88 -9.82
N LEU A 44 -10.62 0.20 -8.79
CA LEU A 44 -9.17 0.01 -8.63
C LEU A 44 -8.68 -1.35 -9.12
N HIS A 45 -9.54 -2.35 -9.28
CA HIS A 45 -9.15 -3.71 -9.67
C HIS A 45 -9.90 -4.20 -10.91
N VAL A 46 -11.24 -4.10 -10.94
CA VAL A 46 -12.05 -4.62 -12.05
C VAL A 46 -11.81 -3.81 -13.33
N ILE A 47 -12.06 -2.50 -13.32
CA ILE A 47 -11.87 -1.65 -14.51
C ILE A 47 -10.42 -1.71 -15.03
N PRO A 48 -9.38 -1.50 -14.20
CA PRO A 48 -8.00 -1.59 -14.67
C PRO A 48 -7.63 -2.99 -15.17
N GLY A 49 -8.23 -4.04 -14.60
CA GLY A 49 -8.02 -5.42 -15.05
C GLY A 49 -8.52 -5.65 -16.48
N PHE A 50 -9.74 -5.20 -16.79
CA PHE A 50 -10.30 -5.30 -18.15
C PHE A 50 -9.55 -4.44 -19.16
N ILE A 51 -9.17 -3.21 -18.78
CA ILE A 51 -8.33 -2.35 -19.63
C ILE A 51 -6.99 -3.04 -19.90
N GLY A 52 -6.32 -3.55 -18.87
CA GLY A 52 -5.05 -4.25 -19.00
C GLY A 52 -5.13 -5.48 -19.91
N ASP A 53 -6.15 -6.32 -19.74
CA ASP A 53 -6.35 -7.50 -20.59
C ASP A 53 -6.70 -7.14 -22.03
N THR A 54 -7.45 -6.05 -22.25
CA THR A 54 -7.73 -5.53 -23.59
C THR A 54 -6.46 -5.07 -24.27
N ILE A 55 -5.61 -4.28 -23.59
CA ILE A 55 -4.31 -3.85 -24.09
C ILE A 55 -3.43 -5.06 -24.41
N LEU A 56 -3.38 -6.08 -23.53
CA LEU A 56 -2.60 -7.28 -23.78
C LEU A 56 -3.08 -8.01 -25.05
N ARG A 57 -4.39 -8.15 -25.25
CA ARG A 57 -4.95 -8.75 -26.47
C ARG A 57 -4.60 -7.95 -27.73
N LEU A 58 -4.67 -6.62 -27.67
CA LEU A 58 -4.25 -5.74 -28.77
C LEU A 58 -2.76 -5.89 -29.09
N LEU A 59 -1.93 -6.14 -28.08
CA LEU A 59 -0.50 -6.44 -28.22
C LEU A 59 -0.22 -7.92 -28.53
N GLN A 60 -1.24 -8.73 -28.83
CA GLN A 60 -1.15 -10.18 -29.07
C GLN A 60 -0.51 -10.96 -27.90
N LYS A 61 -0.63 -10.43 -26.68
CA LYS A 61 -0.16 -11.05 -25.43
C LYS A 61 -1.32 -11.73 -24.70
N LYS A 62 -0.99 -12.75 -23.92
CA LYS A 62 -1.97 -13.49 -23.11
C LYS A 62 -2.56 -12.61 -22.00
N PRO A 63 -3.88 -12.39 -21.96
CA PRO A 63 -4.53 -11.68 -20.87
C PRO A 63 -4.46 -12.50 -19.57
N PHE A 64 -4.28 -11.83 -18.43
CA PHE A 64 -4.21 -12.48 -17.12
C PHE A 64 -4.75 -11.65 -15.95
N PHE A 65 -4.98 -10.34 -16.11
CA PHE A 65 -5.35 -9.45 -15.01
C PHE A 65 -6.70 -9.80 -14.40
N VAL A 66 -7.74 -9.99 -15.21
CA VAL A 66 -9.10 -10.30 -14.70
C VAL A 66 -9.10 -11.62 -13.94
N ARG A 67 -8.41 -12.63 -14.47
CA ARG A 67 -8.27 -13.94 -13.81
C ARG A 67 -7.54 -13.82 -12.47
N THR A 68 -6.47 -13.05 -12.41
CA THR A 68 -5.71 -12.82 -11.17
C THR A 68 -6.54 -12.09 -10.13
N TYR A 69 -7.25 -11.02 -10.51
CA TYR A 69 -8.12 -10.29 -9.58
C TYR A 69 -9.30 -11.12 -9.10
N SER A 70 -9.89 -11.97 -9.96
CA SER A 70 -10.96 -12.89 -9.56
C SER A 70 -10.49 -13.89 -8.49
N LYS A 71 -9.31 -14.50 -8.68
CA LYS A 71 -8.70 -15.39 -7.66
C LYS A 71 -8.43 -14.66 -6.35
N LEU A 72 -7.86 -13.45 -6.43
CA LEU A 72 -7.59 -12.62 -5.26
C LEU A 72 -8.88 -12.30 -4.50
N ASN A 73 -9.93 -11.90 -5.20
CA ASN A 73 -11.20 -11.56 -4.58
C ASN A 73 -11.86 -12.80 -3.94
N GLY A 74 -11.78 -13.97 -4.56
CA GLY A 74 -12.25 -15.22 -3.97
C GLY A 74 -11.52 -15.56 -2.65
N ALA A 75 -10.19 -15.38 -2.62
CA ALA A 75 -9.42 -15.57 -1.40
C ALA A 75 -9.78 -14.53 -0.32
N LEU A 76 -9.96 -13.26 -0.70
CA LEU A 76 -10.37 -12.21 0.24
C LEU A 76 -11.77 -12.44 0.79
N GLN A 77 -12.72 -12.95 0.00
CA GLN A 77 -14.06 -13.31 0.48
C GLN A 77 -14.03 -14.41 1.54
N GLN A 78 -13.14 -15.40 1.40
CA GLN A 78 -12.95 -16.44 2.42
C GLN A 78 -12.31 -15.87 3.69
N LEU A 79 -11.47 -14.86 3.56
CA LEU A 79 -10.79 -14.19 4.68
C LEU A 79 -11.60 -13.04 5.29
N ASP A 80 -12.74 -12.70 4.72
CA ASP A 80 -13.47 -11.47 5.03
C ASP A 80 -13.84 -11.37 6.51
N TYR A 81 -14.33 -12.48 7.08
CA TYR A 81 -14.62 -12.59 8.51
C TYR A 81 -13.41 -12.29 9.39
N PHE A 82 -12.22 -12.77 9.00
CA PHE A 82 -11.00 -12.57 9.77
C PHE A 82 -10.45 -11.16 9.61
N LEU A 83 -10.58 -10.57 8.42
CA LEU A 83 -10.03 -9.26 8.08
C LEU A 83 -10.87 -8.09 8.62
N GLN A 84 -12.18 -8.26 8.80
CA GLN A 84 -13.08 -7.20 9.26
C GLN A 84 -13.22 -7.11 10.79
N MET A 85 -12.79 -8.12 11.53
CA MET A 85 -12.96 -8.19 12.98
C MET A 85 -11.71 -7.70 13.72
N ASP A 86 -11.90 -6.96 14.81
CA ASP A 86 -10.82 -6.56 15.71
C ASP A 86 -10.48 -7.69 16.68
N TRP A 87 -9.57 -8.57 16.25
CA TRP A 87 -9.11 -9.65 17.11
C TRP A 87 -8.17 -9.11 18.20
N ARG A 88 -8.59 -9.27 19.44
CA ARG A 88 -7.73 -9.10 20.62
C ARG A 88 -7.30 -10.48 21.11
N TRP A 89 -6.08 -10.86 20.78
CA TRP A 89 -5.51 -12.11 21.28
C TRP A 89 -5.17 -11.97 22.78
N THR A 90 -5.89 -12.71 23.63
CA THR A 90 -5.57 -12.84 25.05
C THR A 90 -4.65 -14.04 25.25
N HIS A 91 -3.68 -13.91 26.15
CA HIS A 91 -2.65 -14.93 26.42
C HIS A 91 -2.69 -15.43 27.87
N ASN A 92 -3.77 -15.13 28.59
CA ASN A 92 -3.92 -15.40 30.02
C ASN A 92 -3.71 -16.88 30.37
N ASN A 93 -4.21 -17.81 29.53
CA ASN A 93 -4.03 -19.24 29.78
C ASN A 93 -2.59 -19.68 29.54
N SER A 94 -1.94 -19.15 28.51
CA SER A 94 -0.52 -19.39 28.22
C SER A 94 0.38 -18.86 29.34
N ASP A 95 0.08 -17.66 29.86
CA ASP A 95 0.81 -17.09 31.00
C ASP A 95 0.65 -17.92 32.26
N LYS A 96 -0.58 -18.37 32.55
CA LYS A 96 -0.85 -19.26 33.69
C LYS A 96 -0.11 -20.58 33.55
N LEU A 97 -0.12 -21.19 32.36
CA LEU A 97 0.59 -22.44 32.10
C LEU A 97 2.10 -22.24 32.29
N LEU A 98 2.67 -21.17 31.71
CA LEU A 98 4.07 -20.83 31.93
C LEU A 98 4.39 -20.68 33.42
N ALA A 99 3.53 -20.02 34.20
CA ALA A 99 3.74 -19.85 35.63
C ALA A 99 3.73 -21.18 36.43
N LEU A 100 2.96 -22.18 35.97
CA LEU A 100 2.86 -23.50 36.61
C LEU A 100 3.98 -24.46 36.21
N MET A 101 4.66 -24.23 35.08
CA MET A 101 5.74 -25.10 34.61
C MET A 101 7.01 -24.96 35.46
N SER A 102 7.74 -26.07 35.61
CA SER A 102 9.08 -26.10 36.19
C SER A 102 10.08 -25.32 35.33
N PRO A 103 11.21 -24.87 35.88
CA PRO A 103 12.28 -24.24 35.10
C PRO A 103 12.77 -25.12 33.94
N GLU A 104 12.88 -26.43 34.15
CA GLU A 104 13.34 -27.40 33.18
C GLU A 104 12.35 -27.54 32.00
N ASP A 105 11.05 -27.60 32.29
CA ASP A 105 10.01 -27.68 31.28
C ASP A 105 9.92 -26.39 30.46
N ARG A 106 10.07 -25.22 31.11
CA ARG A 106 10.08 -23.93 30.41
C ARG A 106 11.27 -23.81 29.46
N GLN A 107 12.41 -24.39 29.80
CA GLN A 107 13.59 -24.39 28.94
C GLN A 107 13.40 -25.36 27.76
N THR A 108 12.80 -26.52 28.01
CA THR A 108 12.55 -27.53 26.98
C THR A 108 11.46 -27.11 26.00
N PHE A 109 10.40 -26.48 26.49
CA PHE A 109 9.22 -26.07 25.73
C PHE A 109 8.99 -24.55 25.82
N ASP A 110 9.89 -23.76 25.25
CA ASP A 110 9.75 -22.30 25.26
C ASP A 110 8.69 -21.83 24.25
N PHE A 111 7.48 -21.54 24.75
CA PHE A 111 6.40 -20.92 23.99
C PHE A 111 6.09 -19.48 24.46
N ASP A 112 7.01 -18.85 25.19
CA ASP A 112 6.82 -17.47 25.65
C ASP A 112 6.92 -16.46 24.49
N ILE A 113 5.76 -16.17 23.89
CA ILE A 113 5.61 -15.22 22.79
C ILE A 113 6.04 -13.78 23.14
N ARG A 114 6.17 -13.43 24.43
CA ARG A 114 6.57 -12.08 24.87
C ARG A 114 8.04 -11.82 24.58
N LYS A 115 8.86 -12.86 24.53
CA LYS A 115 10.28 -12.79 24.15
C LYS A 115 10.47 -12.54 22.64
N MET A 116 9.43 -12.77 21.83
CA MET A 116 9.53 -12.69 20.38
C MET A 116 9.44 -11.25 19.87
N ASN A 117 10.46 -10.83 19.12
CA ASN A 117 10.40 -9.59 18.35
C ASN A 117 9.58 -9.79 17.08
N TRP A 118 8.31 -9.39 17.11
CA TRP A 118 7.36 -9.55 16.01
C TRP A 118 7.83 -8.94 14.69
N GLN A 119 8.49 -7.78 14.73
CA GLN A 119 9.00 -7.15 13.51
C GLN A 119 10.05 -8.02 12.82
N THR A 120 10.99 -8.58 13.58
CA THR A 120 12.04 -9.47 13.06
C THR A 120 11.45 -10.79 12.59
N TYR A 121 10.51 -11.34 13.35
CA TYR A 121 9.79 -12.56 12.97
C TYR A 121 9.08 -12.40 11.61
N ILE A 122 8.25 -11.36 11.45
CA ILE A 122 7.52 -11.11 10.20
C ILE A 122 8.47 -10.84 9.02
N LYS A 123 9.58 -10.12 9.24
CA LYS A 123 10.61 -9.93 8.21
C LYS A 123 11.21 -11.26 7.74
N ARG A 124 11.60 -12.14 8.67
CA ARG A 124 12.15 -13.47 8.35
C ARG A 124 11.11 -14.35 7.67
N TYR A 125 9.86 -14.30 8.14
CA TYR A 125 8.73 -15.00 7.52
C TYR A 125 8.52 -14.58 6.06
N CYS A 126 8.45 -13.27 5.78
CA CYS A 126 8.28 -12.77 4.41
C CYS A 126 9.47 -13.13 3.51
N LEU A 127 10.70 -13.08 4.03
CA LEU A 127 11.89 -13.52 3.30
C LEU A 127 11.83 -15.02 2.98
N GLY A 128 11.43 -15.84 3.95
CA GLY A 128 11.24 -17.28 3.76
C GLY A 128 10.16 -17.60 2.73
N LEU A 129 9.03 -16.89 2.74
CA LEU A 129 7.99 -17.02 1.70
C LEU A 129 8.55 -16.73 0.31
N LYS A 130 9.33 -15.65 0.17
CA LYS A 130 9.96 -15.29 -1.11
C LYS A 130 10.88 -16.40 -1.63
N GLN A 131 11.77 -16.90 -0.77
CA GLN A 131 12.78 -17.88 -1.16
C GLN A 131 12.20 -19.28 -1.38
N TYR A 132 11.39 -19.77 -0.44
CA TYR A 132 11.01 -21.19 -0.40
C TYR A 132 9.64 -21.48 -1.01
N LEU A 133 8.68 -20.56 -0.89
CA LEU A 133 7.33 -20.77 -1.45
C LEU A 133 7.22 -20.22 -2.88
N LEU A 134 7.79 -19.03 -3.12
CA LEU A 134 7.74 -18.39 -4.43
C LEU A 134 8.94 -18.73 -5.32
N HIS A 135 9.95 -19.40 -4.76
CA HIS A 135 11.18 -19.78 -5.46
C HIS A 135 11.85 -18.58 -6.16
N GLU A 136 11.81 -17.40 -5.53
CA GLU A 136 12.46 -16.19 -6.03
C GLU A 136 13.91 -16.11 -5.53
N ASP A 137 14.83 -15.72 -6.41
CA ASP A 137 16.25 -15.58 -6.07
C ASP A 137 16.49 -14.27 -5.29
N LEU A 138 17.24 -14.36 -4.20
CA LEU A 138 17.63 -13.20 -3.41
C LEU A 138 18.65 -12.31 -4.14
N ALA A 139 19.35 -12.83 -5.15
CA ALA A 139 20.21 -12.03 -6.02
C ALA A 139 19.42 -10.97 -6.81
N ASP A 140 18.13 -11.22 -7.11
CA ASP A 140 17.25 -10.29 -7.82
C ASP A 140 16.64 -9.19 -6.93
N LEU A 141 16.91 -9.21 -5.62
CA LEU A 141 16.34 -8.23 -4.67
C LEU A 141 16.60 -6.76 -5.05
N PRO A 142 17.81 -6.35 -5.52
CA PRO A 142 18.04 -4.98 -5.95
C PRO A 142 17.13 -4.57 -7.11
N LYS A 143 16.90 -5.48 -8.07
CA LYS A 143 16.01 -5.27 -9.22
C LYS A 143 14.55 -5.15 -8.77
N ALA A 144 14.09 -6.00 -7.86
CA ALA A 144 12.76 -5.91 -7.29
C ALA A 144 12.54 -4.58 -6.54
N ARG A 145 13.53 -4.09 -5.79
CA ARG A 145 13.49 -2.77 -5.14
C ARG A 145 13.44 -1.62 -6.15
N GLN A 146 14.18 -1.71 -7.26
CA GLN A 146 14.10 -0.74 -8.35
C GLN A 146 12.71 -0.74 -9.00
N ASN A 147 12.10 -1.91 -9.20
CA ASN A 147 10.75 -2.02 -9.74
C ASN A 147 9.73 -1.30 -8.84
N ILE A 148 9.78 -1.49 -7.51
CA ILE A 148 8.90 -0.73 -6.59
C ILE A 148 9.12 0.78 -6.69
N LYS A 149 10.37 1.25 -6.77
CA LYS A 149 10.66 2.69 -6.96
C LYS A 149 10.07 3.21 -8.27
N ARG A 150 10.18 2.44 -9.35
CA ARG A 150 9.58 2.76 -10.66
C ARG A 150 8.06 2.86 -10.56
N LEU A 151 7.41 1.86 -9.96
CA LEU A 151 5.95 1.85 -9.76
C LEU A 151 5.47 3.03 -8.90
N ARG A 152 6.25 3.40 -7.87
CA ARG A 152 5.97 4.60 -7.05
C ARG A 152 6.04 5.87 -7.88
N ASN A 153 7.08 6.04 -8.70
CA ASN A 153 7.25 7.20 -9.55
C ASN A 153 6.13 7.27 -10.60
N MET A 154 5.78 6.15 -11.25
CA MET A 154 4.64 6.07 -12.17
C MET A 154 3.34 6.53 -11.54
N ARG A 155 3.03 6.07 -10.32
CA ARG A 155 1.85 6.52 -9.58
C ARG A 155 1.90 8.02 -9.28
N PHE A 156 3.05 8.54 -8.87
CA PHE A 156 3.21 9.96 -8.58
C PHE A 156 3.00 10.81 -9.84
N THR A 157 3.64 10.43 -10.95
CA THR A 157 3.47 11.09 -12.25
C THR A 157 2.02 11.03 -12.74
N PHE A 158 1.37 9.88 -12.65
CA PHE A 158 -0.04 9.74 -12.99
C PHE A 158 -0.94 10.67 -12.15
N ASN A 159 -0.74 10.67 -10.83
CA ASN A 159 -1.51 11.53 -9.93
C ASN A 159 -1.27 13.02 -10.21
N LEU A 160 -0.03 13.40 -10.53
CA LEU A 160 0.32 14.77 -10.92
C LEU A 160 -0.39 15.18 -12.21
N ILE A 161 -0.40 14.32 -13.24
CA ILE A 161 -1.11 14.59 -14.50
C ILE A 161 -2.60 14.76 -14.25
N VAL A 162 -3.23 13.84 -13.50
CA VAL A 162 -4.65 13.94 -13.17
C VAL A 162 -4.95 15.22 -12.40
N PHE A 163 -4.11 15.58 -11.43
CA PHE A 163 -4.24 16.82 -10.68
C PHE A 163 -4.18 18.06 -11.59
N LEU A 164 -3.18 18.14 -12.48
CA LEU A 164 -3.02 19.25 -13.42
C LEU A 164 -4.18 19.35 -14.42
N LEU A 165 -4.72 18.22 -14.88
CA LEU A 165 -5.89 18.20 -15.74
C LEU A 165 -7.14 18.67 -14.98
N ALA A 166 -7.33 18.20 -13.75
CA ALA A 166 -8.44 18.61 -12.90
C ALA A 166 -8.40 20.12 -12.61
N THR A 167 -7.25 20.66 -12.21
CA THR A 167 -7.08 22.11 -11.98
C THR A 167 -7.33 22.91 -13.25
N ARG A 168 -6.85 22.44 -14.42
CA ARG A 168 -7.11 23.10 -15.72
C ARG A 168 -8.59 23.11 -16.07
N VAL A 169 -9.31 22.01 -15.83
CA VAL A 169 -10.76 21.93 -16.07
C VAL A 169 -11.51 22.86 -15.11
N LEU A 170 -11.18 22.82 -13.82
CA LEU A 170 -11.80 23.66 -12.79
C LEU A 170 -11.57 25.16 -13.08
N TYR A 171 -10.34 25.54 -13.42
CA TYR A 171 -10.00 26.91 -13.79
C TYR A 171 -10.79 27.38 -15.02
N ARG A 172 -10.95 26.53 -16.04
CA ARG A 172 -11.73 26.86 -17.24
C ARG A 172 -13.23 26.97 -16.97
N ARG A 173 -13.78 26.14 -16.08
CA ARG A 173 -15.23 26.01 -15.86
C ARG A 173 -15.77 26.91 -14.75
N SER A 174 -14.95 27.28 -13.76
CA SER A 174 -15.39 28.05 -12.61
C SER A 174 -14.85 29.49 -12.65
N GLN A 175 -15.76 30.48 -12.69
CA GLN A 175 -15.40 31.88 -12.52
C GLN A 175 -14.87 32.17 -11.11
N VAL A 176 -15.46 31.54 -10.08
CA VAL A 176 -15.02 31.67 -8.68
C VAL A 176 -13.60 31.15 -8.50
N ALA A 177 -13.26 30.01 -9.10
CA ALA A 177 -11.89 29.46 -9.02
C ALA A 177 -10.85 30.40 -9.66
N ARG A 178 -11.21 31.07 -10.76
CA ARG A 178 -10.35 32.08 -11.40
C ARG A 178 -10.15 33.32 -10.53
N GLN A 179 -11.23 33.82 -9.93
CA GLN A 179 -11.17 34.98 -9.02
C GLN A 179 -10.32 34.68 -7.78
N LEU A 180 -10.52 33.51 -7.16
CA LEU A 180 -9.70 33.06 -6.01
C LEU A 180 -8.23 32.89 -6.41
N TRP A 181 -7.95 32.28 -7.56
CA TRP A 181 -6.58 32.10 -8.05
C TRP A 181 -5.86 33.44 -8.29
N ASN A 182 -6.53 34.36 -8.98
CA ASN A 182 -5.97 35.69 -9.25
C ASN A 182 -5.78 36.48 -7.95
N GLY A 183 -6.76 36.44 -7.03
CA GLY A 183 -6.63 37.09 -5.72
C GLY A 183 -5.50 36.52 -4.86
N MET A 184 -5.30 35.20 -4.89
CA MET A 184 -4.15 34.55 -4.23
C MET A 184 -2.82 34.99 -4.86
N TRP A 185 -2.74 35.02 -6.19
CA TRP A 185 -1.54 35.49 -6.91
C TRP A 185 -1.21 36.94 -6.56
N ASP A 186 -2.21 37.83 -6.61
CA ASP A 186 -2.04 39.24 -6.27
C ASP A 186 -1.61 39.43 -4.81
N PHE A 187 -2.17 38.63 -3.88
CA PHE A 187 -1.73 38.60 -2.48
C PHE A 187 -0.26 38.17 -2.36
N CYS A 188 0.15 37.09 -3.02
CA CYS A 188 1.52 36.62 -3.01
C CYS A 188 2.48 37.67 -3.58
N VAL A 189 2.16 38.29 -4.71
CA VAL A 189 2.98 39.37 -5.31
C VAL A 189 3.13 40.55 -4.35
N ARG A 190 2.03 40.99 -3.72
CA ARG A 190 2.05 42.08 -2.72
C ARG A 190 2.83 41.72 -1.45
N TRP A 191 2.80 40.45 -1.05
CA TRP A 191 3.54 39.95 0.10
C TRP A 191 5.05 39.89 -0.19
N PHE A 192 5.44 39.35 -1.34
CA PHE A 192 6.84 39.29 -1.77
C PHE A 192 7.43 40.67 -2.01
N SER A 193 6.65 41.62 -2.55
CA SER A 193 7.11 43.01 -2.70
C SER A 193 7.36 43.69 -1.35
N LYS A 194 6.61 43.34 -0.29
CA LYS A 194 6.86 43.82 1.08
C LYS A 194 8.10 43.21 1.73
N LEU A 195 8.54 42.04 1.27
CA LEU A 195 9.78 41.38 1.71
C LEU A 195 11.03 41.88 0.96
N GLY A 196 10.89 42.92 0.13
CA GLY A 196 12.02 43.51 -0.61
C GLY A 196 12.53 42.69 -1.80
N ILE A 197 11.78 41.65 -2.21
CA ILE A 197 12.11 40.86 -3.40
C ILE A 197 11.45 41.54 -4.62
N PRO A 198 12.23 42.07 -5.59
CA PRO A 198 11.66 42.79 -6.72
C PRO A 198 10.76 41.87 -7.55
N ALA A 199 9.56 42.37 -7.89
CA ALA A 199 8.61 41.67 -8.72
C ALA A 199 9.13 41.65 -10.18
N TRP A 200 9.05 40.49 -10.85
CA TRP A 200 9.52 40.25 -12.22
C TRP A 200 8.71 40.97 -13.32
N HIS A 201 8.10 42.12 -13.03
CA HIS A 201 7.30 42.92 -13.96
C HIS A 201 8.06 44.11 -14.56
N SER A 202 9.38 44.02 -14.62
CA SER A 202 10.23 44.98 -15.32
C SER A 202 11.21 44.27 -16.24
N PHE A 203 10.68 43.55 -17.23
CA PHE A 203 11.23 43.31 -18.58
C PHE A 203 10.11 42.86 -19.51
#